data_AF-K1XPT8-F1
#
_entry.id   AF-K1XPT8-F1
#
_cell.length_a   1.000
_cell.length_b   1.000
_cell.length_c   1.000
_cell.angle_alpha   90.00
_cell.angle_beta   90.00
_cell.angle_gamma   90.00
#
_symmetry.space_group_name_H-M   'P 1'
#
loop_
_entity.id
_entity.type
_entity.pdbx_description
1 polymer ?
#
loop_
_entity_poly.entity_id
_entity_poly.type
_entity_poly.pdbx_seq_one_letter_code
_entity_poly.pdbx_strand_id
1 'polypeptide(L)' 'FRMATERHLIKDIEAWFDYHQKRNKTSHTYDENTAEEVFNAALLFVLDAKYLLDSLEAKND' A
#
# COMPACT_ATOMS: atom_id res chain seq x y z
N PHE A 1 -6.06 1.55 -8.84
CA PHE A 1 -4.79 0.79 -8.95
C PHE A 1 -4.52 0.21 -10.34
N ARG A 2 -5.54 -0.21 -11.12
CA ARG A 2 -5.36 -0.76 -12.48
C ARG A 2 -4.42 0.03 -13.42
N MET A 3 -4.64 1.34 -13.60
CA MET A 3 -3.77 2.18 -14.43
C MET A 3 -2.33 2.24 -13.94
N ALA A 4 -2.10 2.17 -12.62
CA ALA A 4 -0.75 2.18 -12.05
C ALA A 4 -0.02 0.88 -12.37
N THR A 5 -0.72 -0.27 -12.29
CA THR A 5 -0.19 -1.57 -12.71
C THR A 5 0.10 -1.61 -14.20
N GLU A 6 -0.83 -1.15 -15.05
CA GLU A 6 -0.63 -1.08 -16.51
C GLU A 6 0.59 -0.22 -16.89
N ARG A 7 0.87 0.82 -16.09
CA ARG A 7 2.05 1.69 -16.26
C ARG A 7 3.30 1.19 -15.54
N HIS A 8 3.25 -0.02 -14.96
CA HIS A 8 4.34 -0.66 -14.20
C HIS A 8 4.82 0.16 -12.99
N LEU A 9 3.95 1.00 -12.44
CA LEU A 9 4.24 1.84 -11.28
C LEU A 9 4.10 1.07 -9.96
N ILE A 10 3.29 0.01 -9.93
CA ILE A 10 3.10 -0.87 -8.78
C ILE A 10 3.19 -2.32 -9.24
N LYS A 11 3.74 -3.21 -8.42
CA LYS A 11 4.02 -4.60 -8.78
C LYS A 11 2.81 -5.51 -8.60
N ASP A 12 2.14 -5.39 -7.48
CA ASP A 12 1.01 -6.23 -7.11
C ASP A 12 -0.22 -5.35 -6.85
N ILE A 13 -1.28 -5.53 -7.63
CA ILE A 13 -2.50 -4.73 -7.47
C ILE A 13 -3.31 -5.15 -6.23
N GLU A 14 -3.23 -6.44 -5.85
CA GLU A 14 -4.00 -7.00 -4.73
C GLU A 14 -3.49 -6.47 -3.40
N ALA A 15 -2.16 -6.36 -3.24
CA ALA A 15 -1.53 -5.71 -2.10
C ALA A 15 -2.07 -4.29 -1.87
N TRP A 16 -2.22 -3.49 -2.94
CA TRP A 16 -2.74 -2.13 -2.83
C TRP A 16 -4.23 -2.06 -2.48
N PHE A 17 -5.02 -3.05 -2.91
CA PHE A 17 -6.40 -3.18 -2.44
C PHE A 17 -6.45 -3.53 -0.95
N ASP A 18 -5.61 -4.46 -0.49
CA ASP A 18 -5.53 -4.80 0.94
C ASP A 18 -5.09 -3.59 1.78
N TYR A 19 -4.03 -2.88 1.39
CA TYR A 19 -3.60 -1.65 2.08
C TYR A 19 -4.71 -0.62 2.18
N HIS A 20 -5.48 -0.44 1.10
CA HIS A 20 -6.62 0.48 1.11
C HIS A 20 -7.70 0.03 2.11
N GLN A 21 -8.02 -1.26 2.15
CA GLN A 21 -8.97 -1.81 3.12
C GLN A 21 -8.47 -1.67 4.56
N LYS A 22 -7.21 -2.00 4.83
CA LYS A 22 -6.59 -1.88 6.16
C LYS A 22 -6.54 -0.42 6.61
N ARG A 23 -6.24 0.51 5.71
CA ARG A 23 -6.30 1.96 6.00
C ARG A 23 -7.71 2.41 6.41
N ASN A 24 -8.77 1.81 5.88
CA ASN A 24 -10.13 2.12 6.33
C ASN A 24 -10.45 1.60 7.74
N LYS A 25 -9.71 0.59 8.21
CA LYS A 25 -9.82 0.08 9.58
C LYS A 25 -9.02 0.88 10.60
N THR A 26 -8.22 1.88 10.20
CA THR A 26 -7.36 2.62 11.14
C THR A 26 -8.16 3.38 12.22
N SER A 27 -9.42 3.72 11.96
CA SER A 27 -10.32 4.31 12.96
C SER A 27 -10.73 3.33 14.06
N HIS A 28 -10.52 2.04 13.84
CA HIS A 28 -10.86 0.94 14.75
C HIS A 28 -9.65 0.36 15.48
N THR A 29 -8.47 1.02 15.45
CA THR A 29 -7.25 0.54 16.12
C THR A 29 -7.28 0.62 17.64
N TYR A 30 -8.41 0.99 18.25
CA TYR A 30 -8.65 0.76 19.67
C TYR A 30 -8.88 -0.73 19.97
N ASP A 31 -9.29 -1.52 18.96
CA ASP A 31 -9.26 -2.98 19.00
C ASP A 31 -7.85 -3.47 18.66
N GLU A 32 -7.26 -4.24 19.57
CA GLU A 32 -5.86 -4.68 19.48
C GLU A 32 -5.60 -5.55 18.24
N ASN A 33 -6.53 -6.44 17.90
CA ASN A 33 -6.41 -7.28 16.69
C ASN A 33 -6.41 -6.42 15.43
N THR A 34 -7.29 -5.42 15.37
CA THR A 34 -7.35 -4.47 14.26
C THR A 34 -6.08 -3.63 14.19
N ALA A 35 -5.55 -3.20 15.34
CA ALA A 35 -4.29 -2.46 15.39
C ALA A 35 -3.11 -3.30 14.85
N GLU A 36 -3.02 -4.57 15.25
CA GLU A 36 -2.00 -5.49 14.77
C GLU A 36 -2.13 -5.76 13.26
N GLU A 37 -3.36 -6.01 12.76
CA GLU A 37 -3.62 -6.19 11.33
C GLU A 37 -3.15 -4.97 10.50
N VAL A 38 -3.51 -3.76 10.94
CA VAL A 38 -3.17 -2.51 10.27
C VAL A 38 -1.67 -2.26 10.32
N PHE A 39 -1.03 -2.51 11.47
CA PHE A 39 0.41 -2.35 11.64
C PHE A 39 1.20 -3.28 10.72
N ASN A 40 0.84 -4.56 10.66
CA ASN A 40 1.49 -5.52 9.78
C ASN A 40 1.34 -5.14 8.30
N ALA A 41 0.17 -4.67 7.89
CA ALA A 41 -0.04 -4.16 6.54
C ALA A 41 0.82 -2.91 6.24
N ALA A 42 0.97 -2.01 7.21
CA ALA A 42 1.80 -0.81 7.06
C ALA A 42 3.29 -1.12 6.86
N LEU A 43 3.81 -2.18 7.51
CA LEU A 43 5.19 -2.64 7.31
C LEU A 43 5.45 -3.13 5.89
N LEU A 44 4.47 -3.74 5.23
CA LEU A 44 4.58 -4.15 3.83
C LEU A 44 4.40 -2.96 2.89
N PHE A 45 3.40 -2.12 3.18
CA PHE A 45 3.10 -0.92 2.40
C PHE A 45 4.31 -0.01 2.20
N VAL A 46 5.16 0.18 3.23
CA VAL A 46 6.31 1.09 3.10
C VAL A 46 7.30 0.63 2.02
N LEU A 47 7.44 -0.68 1.79
CA LEU A 47 8.34 -1.22 0.76
C LEU A 47 7.76 -0.96 -0.63
N ASP A 48 6.47 -1.23 -0.81
CA ASP A 48 5.77 -1.02 -2.08
C ASP A 48 5.59 0.47 -2.41
N ALA A 49 5.39 1.32 -1.40
CA ALA A 49 5.31 2.77 -1.56
C ALA A 49 6.66 3.35 -2.00
N LYS A 50 7.79 2.84 -1.49
CA LYS A 50 9.13 3.22 -1.96
C LYS A 50 9.31 2.83 -3.43
N TYR A 51 8.97 1.60 -3.80
CA TYR A 51 9.03 1.19 -5.20
C TYR A 51 8.18 2.07 -6.12
N LEU A 52 6.96 2.43 -5.68
CA LEU A 52 6.11 3.34 -6.43
C LEU A 52 6.79 4.71 -6.61
N LEU A 53 7.38 5.26 -5.54
CA LEU A 53 8.10 6.53 -5.61
C LEU A 53 9.25 6.47 -6.61
N ASP A 54 10.12 5.47 -6.50
CA ASP A 54 11.26 5.26 -7.41
C ASP A 54 10.79 5.14 -8.87
N SER A 55 9.67 4.44 -9.10
CA SER A 55 9.08 4.26 -10.44
C SER A 55 8.49 5.54 -11.02
N LEU A 56 7.97 6.42 -10.16
CA LEU A 56 7.45 7.73 -10.57
C LEU A 56 8.59 8.69 -10.89
N GLU A 57 9.63 8.73 -10.06
CA GLU A 57 10.82 9.56 -10.27
C GLU A 57 11.52 9.19 -11.57
N ALA A 58 11.78 7.90 -11.81
CA ALA A 58 12.43 7.42 -13.03
C ALA A 58 11.65 7.64 -14.34
N LYS A 59 10.35 7.98 -14.26
CA LYS A 59 9.50 8.28 -15.42
C LYS A 59 9.25 9.78 -15.62
N ASN A 60 9.62 10.60 -14.63
CA ASN A 60 9.51 12.05 -14.68
C ASN A 60 10.83 12.74 -15.09
N ASP A 61 11.94 11.99 -15.12
CA ASP A 61 13.19 12.33 -15.83
C ASP A 61 13.09 12.05 -17.34
#